data_AF-A0A9X1IY31-F1
#
_entry.id   AF-A0A9X1IY31-F1
#
_cell.length_a   1.000
_cell.length_b   1.000
_cell.length_c   1.000
_cell.angle_alpha   90.00
_cell.angle_beta   90.00
_cell.angle_gamma   90.00
#
_symmetry.space_group_name_H-M   'P 1'
#
loop_
_entity.id
_entity.type
_entity.pdbx_description
1 polymer ?
#
loop_
_entity_poly.entity_id
_entity_poly.type
_entity_poly.pdbx_seq_one_letter_code
_entity_poly.pdbx_strand_id
1 'polypeptide(L)'
;MKWVEMLSGKKVYKLFLNLDFLPLIGAVSWSEESLFFFHLLFSLAITYSYVYILHPLKVFRKWNKYALAFITIIPAIMLYFPLSALSKTEAILSFFLI
;
A
#
# COMPACT_ATOMS: atom_id res chain seq x y z
N MET A 1 6.88 7.94 10.32
CA MET A 1 6.38 6.65 10.85
C MET A 1 7.35 5.98 11.82
N LYS A 2 8.64 5.78 11.47
CA LYS A 2 9.61 5.13 12.38
C LYS A 2 9.78 5.85 13.72
N TRP A 3 9.67 7.19 13.74
CA TRP A 3 9.59 7.98 14.97
C TRP A 3 8.37 7.66 15.84
N VAL A 4 7.21 7.43 15.24
CA VAL A 4 5.97 7.07 15.95
C VAL A 4 6.10 5.65 16.52
N GLU A 5 6.70 4.74 15.77
CA GLU A 5 7.04 3.40 16.25
C GLU A 5 8.01 3.43 17.44
N MET A 6 9.04 4.28 17.38
CA MET A 6 9.99 4.48 18.47
C MET A 6 9.33 5.04 19.73
N LEU A 7 8.38 5.98 19.58
CA LEU A 7 7.66 6.59 20.70
C LEU A 7 6.56 5.67 21.27
N SER A 8 5.90 4.88 20.40
CA SER A 8 4.77 4.04 20.79
C SER A 8 5.16 2.62 21.17
N GLY A 9 6.36 2.14 20.81
CA GLY A 9 6.78 0.75 20.93
C GLY A 9 6.00 -0.24 20.04
N LYS A 10 5.07 0.27 19.22
CA LYS A 10 4.21 -0.52 18.33
C LYS A 10 4.79 -0.52 16.93
N LYS A 11 4.79 -1.68 16.27
CA LYS A 11 5.31 -1.91 14.91
C LYS A 11 4.42 -1.29 13.80
N VAL A 12 4.02 -0.03 13.98
CA VAL A 12 3.11 0.69 13.08
C VAL A 12 3.73 0.90 11.71
N TYR A 13 5.05 1.09 11.61
CA TYR A 13 5.71 1.23 10.32
C TYR A 13 5.64 -0.07 9.52
N LYS A 14 5.89 -1.19 10.20
CA LYS A 14 5.78 -2.51 9.58
C LYS A 14 4.35 -2.84 9.14
N LEU A 15 3.34 -2.34 9.87
CA LEU A 15 1.94 -2.47 9.47
C LEU A 15 1.63 -1.80 8.12
N PHE A 16 2.11 -0.59 7.88
CA PHE A 16 1.89 0.12 6.60
C PHE A 16 2.63 -0.51 5.42
N LEU A 17 3.74 -1.21 5.69
CA LEU A 17 4.53 -1.92 4.69
C LEU A 17 4.11 -3.38 4.51
N ASN A 18 3.12 -3.84 5.27
CA ASN A 18 2.84 -5.25 5.39
C ASN A 18 2.26 -5.84 4.11
N LEU A 19 2.66 -7.07 3.79
CA LEU A 19 2.23 -7.82 2.60
C LEU A 19 1.66 -9.20 2.95
N ASP A 20 1.40 -9.45 4.23
CA ASP A 20 0.86 -10.71 4.73
C ASP A 20 -0.53 -11.08 4.17
N PHE A 21 -1.26 -10.09 3.64
CA PHE A 21 -2.51 -10.28 2.92
C PHE A 21 -2.34 -11.01 1.58
N LEU A 22 -1.13 -11.05 1.01
CA LEU A 22 -0.87 -11.78 -0.23
C LEU A 22 -0.56 -13.26 0.08
N PRO A 23 -1.33 -14.23 -0.44
CA PRO A 23 -1.18 -15.64 -0.06
C PRO A 23 0.18 -16.26 -0.41
N LEU A 24 0.86 -15.77 -1.46
CA LEU A 24 2.15 -16.31 -1.90
C LEU A 24 3.35 -15.65 -1.22
N ILE A 25 3.33 -14.32 -1.09
CA ILE A 25 4.46 -13.54 -0.58
C ILE A 25 4.34 -13.33 0.93
N GLY A 26 3.12 -13.28 1.46
CA GLY A 26 2.80 -13.05 2.87
C GLY A 26 3.07 -14.22 3.81
N ALA A 27 3.30 -15.42 3.28
CA ALA A 27 3.68 -16.60 4.07
C ALA A 27 5.14 -16.57 4.54
N VAL A 28 5.96 -15.67 3.99
CA VAL A 28 7.39 -15.54 4.29
C VAL A 28 7.63 -14.35 5.23
N SER A 29 8.44 -14.54 6.27
CA SER A 29 8.83 -13.47 7.19
C SER A 29 9.91 -12.57 6.55
N TRP A 30 9.47 -11.57 5.80
CA TRP A 30 10.37 -10.59 5.19
C TRP A 30 10.97 -9.59 6.19
N SER A 31 12.19 -9.16 5.88
CA SER A 31 12.84 -8.01 6.53
C SER A 31 12.10 -6.70 6.22
N GLU A 32 12.30 -5.65 7.01
CA GLU A 32 11.68 -4.34 6.76
C GLU A 32 12.13 -3.76 5.42
N GLU A 33 13.41 -3.94 5.09
CA GLU A 33 14.04 -3.48 3.86
C GLU A 33 13.39 -4.16 2.64
N SER A 34 13.12 -5.47 2.74
CA SER A 34 12.42 -6.22 1.70
C SER A 34 10.96 -5.75 1.55
N LEU A 35 10.24 -5.51 2.65
CA LEU A 35 8.87 -5.00 2.60
C LEU A 35 8.81 -3.60 1.96
N PHE A 36 9.75 -2.73 2.31
CA PHE A 36 9.88 -1.41 1.69
C PHE A 36 10.18 -1.53 0.18
N PHE A 37 11.09 -2.42 -0.21
CA PHE A 37 11.40 -2.67 -1.62
C PHE A 37 10.17 -3.12 -2.42
N PHE A 38 9.37 -4.03 -1.89
CA PHE A 38 8.12 -4.44 -2.53
C PHE A 38 7.13 -3.28 -2.64
N HIS A 39 6.99 -2.45 -1.60
CA HIS A 39 6.13 -1.28 -1.63
C HIS A 39 6.55 -0.29 -2.74
N LEU A 40 7.87 -0.09 -2.90
CA LEU A 40 8.43 0.71 -4.00
C LEU A 40 8.12 0.06 -5.37
N LEU A 41 8.29 -1.25 -5.49
CA LEU A 41 7.99 -1.99 -6.72
C LEU A 41 6.52 -1.87 -7.13
N PHE A 42 5.58 -2.01 -6.18
CA PHE A 42 4.15 -1.82 -6.44
C PHE A 42 3.85 -0.37 -6.84
N SER A 43 4.47 0.61 -6.18
CA SER A 43 4.30 2.03 -6.53
C SER A 43 4.77 2.32 -7.96
N LEU A 44 5.90 1.74 -8.37
CA LEU A 44 6.39 1.83 -9.75
C LEU A 44 5.45 1.12 -10.74
N ALA A 45 4.95 -0.07 -10.41
CA ALA A 45 4.02 -0.81 -11.25
C ALA A 45 2.69 -0.05 -11.47
N ILE A 46 2.13 0.57 -10.42
CA ILE A 46 0.93 1.41 -10.50
C ILE A 46 1.22 2.64 -11.37
N THR A 47 2.36 3.30 -11.15
CA THR A 47 2.76 4.48 -11.96
C THR A 47 2.92 4.12 -13.43
N TYR A 48 3.60 3.01 -13.72
CA TYR A 48 3.78 2.50 -15.08
C TYR A 48 2.42 2.19 -15.73
N SER A 49 1.54 1.50 -15.01
CA SER A 49 0.19 1.19 -15.47
C SER A 49 -0.61 2.46 -15.75
N TYR A 50 -0.48 3.49 -14.91
CA TYR A 50 -1.11 4.78 -15.13
C TYR A 50 -0.60 5.45 -16.42
N VAL A 51 0.73 5.57 -16.59
CA VAL A 51 1.33 6.31 -17.70
C VAL A 51 1.16 5.61 -19.04
N TYR A 52 1.35 4.29 -19.09
CA TYR A 52 1.41 3.55 -20.35
C TYR A 52 0.12 2.82 -20.70
N ILE A 53 -0.75 2.53 -19.72
CA ILE A 53 -2.00 1.81 -19.96
C ILE A 53 -3.18 2.77 -19.83
N LEU A 54 -3.39 3.42 -18.68
CA LEU A 54 -4.59 4.24 -18.45
C LEU A 54 -4.59 5.56 -19.22
N HIS A 55 -3.53 6.36 -19.11
CA HIS A 55 -3.47 7.69 -19.71
C HIS A 55 -3.61 7.70 -21.24
N PRO A 56 -3.04 6.74 -22.00
CA PRO A 56 -3.17 6.70 -23.47
C PRO A 56 -4.55 6.21 -23.97
N LEU A 57 -5.41 5.65 -23.11
CA LEU A 57 -6.72 5.17 -23.53
C LEU A 57 -7.58 6.33 -24.05
N LYS A 58 -8.22 6.11 -25.21
CA LYS A 58 -9.05 7.12 -25.89
C LYS A 58 -10.16 7.68 -24.99
N VAL A 59 -10.70 6.87 -24.08
CA VAL A 59 -11.74 7.26 -23.11
C VAL A 59 -11.28 8.40 -22.19
N PHE A 60 -10.00 8.41 -21.80
CA PHE A 60 -9.44 9.37 -20.87
C PHE A 60 -8.73 10.55 -21.54
N ARG A 61 -8.69 10.61 -22.88
CA ARG A 61 -7.95 11.64 -23.64
C ARG A 61 -8.35 13.09 -23.30
N LYS A 62 -9.59 13.33 -22.89
CA LYS A 62 -10.10 14.66 -22.52
C LYS A 62 -10.04 14.93 -21.01
N TRP A 63 -9.68 13.93 -20.21
CA TRP A 63 -9.65 14.06 -18.76
C TRP A 63 -8.40 14.84 -18.33
N ASN A 64 -8.52 15.60 -17.25
CA ASN A 64 -7.34 16.21 -16.63
C ASN A 64 -6.45 15.09 -16.05
N LYS A 65 -5.20 15.02 -16.51
CA LYS A 65 -4.21 14.03 -16.07
C LYS A 65 -4.08 13.96 -14.54
N TYR A 66 -4.06 15.10 -13.85
CA TYR A 66 -3.91 15.13 -12.39
C TYR A 66 -5.15 14.59 -11.68
N ALA A 67 -6.34 14.91 -12.18
CA ALA A 67 -7.59 14.37 -11.64
C ALA A 67 -7.68 12.85 -11.86
N LEU A 68 -7.29 12.38 -13.05
CA LEU A 68 -7.25 10.96 -13.36
C LEU A 68 -6.25 10.20 -12.47
N ALA A 69 -5.07 10.77 -12.22
CA ALA A 69 -4.08 10.20 -11.31
C ALA A 69 -4.61 10.11 -9.88
N PHE A 70 -5.27 11.18 -9.41
CA PHE A 70 -5.90 11.21 -8.10
C PHE A 70 -6.99 10.14 -7.96
N ILE A 71 -7.86 9.99 -8.96
CA ILE A 71 -8.91 8.96 -8.95
C ILE A 71 -8.29 7.56 -8.99
N THR A 72 -7.18 7.37 -9.70
CA THR A 72 -6.50 6.06 -9.81
C THR A 72 -5.99 5.55 -8.47
N ILE A 73 -5.63 6.43 -7.53
CA ILE A 73 -5.14 6.01 -6.21
C ILE A 73 -6.25 5.80 -5.17
N ILE A 74 -7.47 6.33 -5.40
CA ILE A 74 -8.61 6.15 -4.49
C ILE A 74 -8.90 4.66 -4.19
N PRO A 75 -9.01 3.77 -5.20
CA PRO A 75 -9.19 2.34 -4.95
C PRO A 75 -8.08 1.73 -4.10
N ALA A 76 -6.82 2.14 -4.31
CA ALA A 76 -5.70 1.64 -3.51
C ALA A 76 -5.78 2.09 -2.05
N ILE A 77 -6.21 3.33 -1.79
CA ILE A 77 -6.44 3.83 -0.43
C ILE A 77 -7.62 3.10 0.21
N MET A 78 -8.72 2.90 -0.51
CA MET A 78 -9.89 2.18 0.02
C MET A 78 -9.56 0.72 0.35
N LEU A 79 -8.69 0.08 -0.44
CA LEU A 79 -8.22 -1.28 -0.20
C LEU A 79 -7.34 -1.40 1.05
N TYR A 80 -6.77 -0.30 1.56
CA TYR A 80 -5.96 -0.33 2.78
C TYR A 80 -6.71 -0.92 3.98
N PHE A 81 -7.96 -0.51 4.19
CA PHE A 81 -8.79 -0.97 5.32
C PHE A 81 -9.11 -2.47 5.27
N PRO A 82 -9.70 -3.03 4.19
CA PRO A 82 -9.99 -4.46 4.12
C PRO A 82 -8.71 -5.31 4.13
N LEU A 83 -7.62 -4.86 3.51
CA LEU A 83 -6.35 -5.57 3.54
C LEU A 83 -5.73 -5.57 4.94
N SER A 84 -5.87 -4.47 5.69
CA SER A 84 -5.45 -4.41 7.09
C SER A 84 -6.29 -5.34 7.98
N ALA A 85 -7.58 -5.54 7.69
CA ALA A 85 -8.40 -6.48 8.43
C ALA A 85 -8.04 -7.97 8.17
N LEU A 86 -7.52 -8.27 6.97
CA LEU A 86 -7.06 -9.61 6.59
C LEU A 86 -5.66 -9.94 7.13
N SER A 87 -4.92 -8.91 7.54
CA SER A 87 -3.56 -9.04 8.02
C SER A 87 -3.53 -9.65 9.42
N LYS A 88 -2.53 -10.50 9.68
CA LYS A 88 -2.34 -11.21 10.96
C LYS A 88 -1.36 -10.51 11.88
N THR A 89 -0.98 -9.27 11.55
CA THR A 89 0.07 -8.55 12.25
C THR A 89 -0.42 -7.99 13.58
N GLU A 90 0.33 -8.26 14.65
CA GLU A 90 0.02 -7.87 16.04
C GLU A 90 -0.22 -6.35 16.21
N ALA A 91 0.36 -5.53 15.32
CA ALA A 91 0.15 -4.09 15.30
C ALA A 91 -1.30 -3.68 15.03
N ILE A 92 -2.11 -4.53 14.38
CA ILE A 92 -3.53 -4.28 14.10
C ILE A 92 -4.34 -4.26 15.39
N LEU A 93 -4.15 -5.29 16.23
CA LEU A 93 -4.83 -5.38 17.51
C LEU A 93 -4.51 -4.16 18.38
N SER A 94 -3.27 -3.70 18.32
CA SER A 94 -2.79 -2.50 19.01
C SER A 94 -3.27 -1.17 18.41
N PHE A 95 -3.67 -1.13 17.14
CA PHE A 95 -4.19 0.06 16.45
C PHE A 95 -5.68 0.26 16.72
N PHE A 96 -6.46 -0.83 16.82
CA PHE A 96 -7.89 -0.79 17.15
C PHE A 96 -8.19 -0.66 18.65
N LEU A 97 -7.20 -0.88 19.52
CA LEU A 97 -7.31 -0.75 20.99
C LEU A 97 -6.80 0.59 21.55
N ILE A 98 -6.49 1.57 20.69
CA ILE A 98 -6.29 2.98 21.06
C ILE A 98 -7.58 3.74 20.72
#